data_AF-K1U3M9-F1
#
_entry.id   AF-K1U3M9-F1
#
_cell.length_a   1.000
_cell.length_b   1.000
_cell.length_c   1.000
_cell.angle_alpha   90.00
_cell.angle_beta   90.00
_cell.angle_gamma   90.00
#
_symmetry.space_group_name_H-M   'P 1'
#
loop_
_entity.id
_entity.type
_entity.pdbx_description
1 polymer ?
#
loop_
_entity_poly.entity_id
_entity_poly.type
_entity_poly.pdbx_seq_one_letter_code
_entity_poly.pdbx_strand_id
1 'polypeptide(L)'
;TVTPDYNDGLGVDIVTLIPVSEYNRITGKNETLQSDEVLSCTPRGKAFSGTVKFGDDAYKIKHTVDVFPTIDSYSAFTSNYSYYIVSDEKAAMSIYNSMGYKSEGADASHTDMSFAYGFDTDASKDVQKGYMKDISLLFCDISETSAVDLNCAEISRDSMMSLYGGLFFIGITLGLL
;
A
#
# COMPACT_ATOMS: atom_id res chain seq x y z
N THR A 1 -21.56 16.07 -8.81
CA THR A 1 -20.10 16.12 -8.65
C THR A 1 -19.83 16.09 -7.17
N VAL A 2 -19.36 14.96 -6.64
CA VAL A 2 -18.96 14.85 -5.24
C VAL A 2 -17.50 14.48 -5.28
N THR A 3 -16.64 15.46 -5.04
CA THR A 3 -15.26 15.24 -4.60
C THR A 3 -15.36 14.40 -3.34
N PRO A 4 -14.61 13.30 -3.18
CA PRO A 4 -14.61 12.55 -1.93
C PRO A 4 -14.12 13.48 -0.81
N ASP A 5 -15.03 14.05 -0.05
CA ASP A 5 -14.73 14.91 1.09
C ASP A 5 -14.49 14.00 2.31
N TYR A 6 -13.37 13.27 2.27
CA TYR A 6 -12.87 12.46 3.39
C TYR A 6 -11.99 13.33 4.28
N ASN A 7 -12.56 14.42 4.80
CA ASN A 7 -11.83 15.42 5.55
C ASN A 7 -11.90 15.14 7.06
N ASP A 8 -11.03 14.25 7.53
CA ASP A 8 -10.83 13.97 8.96
C ASP A 8 -9.91 15.03 9.63
N GLY A 9 -9.82 16.23 9.04
CA GLY A 9 -9.02 17.34 9.56
C GLY A 9 -7.53 17.32 9.20
N LEU A 10 -7.06 16.29 8.48
CA LEU A 10 -5.69 16.21 7.93
C LEU A 10 -5.63 16.27 6.39
N GLY A 11 -6.76 16.17 5.68
CA GLY A 11 -6.85 16.38 4.23
C GLY A 11 -6.05 15.43 3.32
N VAL A 12 -5.55 14.29 3.84
CA VAL A 12 -4.76 13.31 3.06
C VAL A 12 -5.45 11.95 3.07
N ASP A 13 -5.81 11.44 1.89
CA ASP A 13 -6.33 10.08 1.65
C ASP A 13 -5.27 9.28 0.89
N ILE A 14 -4.96 8.07 1.36
CA ILE A 14 -4.00 7.18 0.72
C ILE A 14 -4.75 6.32 -0.30
N VAL A 15 -4.45 6.52 -1.57
CA VAL A 15 -5.07 5.76 -2.67
C VAL A 15 -4.08 4.73 -3.18
N THR A 16 -4.48 3.45 -3.15
CA THR A 16 -3.71 2.35 -3.73
C THR A 16 -4.45 1.78 -4.94
N LEU A 17 -3.74 1.70 -6.07
CA LEU A 17 -4.26 1.15 -7.33
C LEU A 17 -3.75 -0.27 -7.52
N ILE A 18 -4.65 -1.21 -7.79
CA ILE A 18 -4.32 -2.64 -7.92
C ILE A 18 -4.85 -3.16 -9.25
N PRO A 19 -4.02 -3.73 -10.13
CA PRO A 19 -4.52 -4.39 -11.34
C PRO A 19 -5.48 -5.54 -11.01
N VAL A 20 -6.54 -5.72 -11.82
CA VAL A 20 -7.53 -6.79 -11.60
C VAL A 20 -6.90 -8.19 -11.65
N SER A 21 -5.80 -8.35 -12.40
CA SER A 21 -5.00 -9.58 -12.40
C SER A 21 -4.42 -9.90 -11.02
N GLU A 22 -3.87 -8.90 -10.34
CA GLU A 22 -3.32 -9.06 -8.99
C GLU A 22 -4.43 -9.28 -7.96
N TYR A 23 -5.53 -8.54 -8.06
CA TYR A 23 -6.71 -8.78 -7.21
C TYR A 23 -7.22 -10.22 -7.33
N ASN A 24 -7.37 -10.72 -8.55
CA ASN A 24 -7.81 -12.09 -8.82
C ASN A 24 -6.79 -13.11 -8.29
N ARG A 25 -5.49 -12.86 -8.46
CA ARG A 25 -4.41 -13.71 -7.93
C ARG A 25 -4.45 -13.82 -6.41
N ILE A 26 -4.67 -12.70 -5.72
CA ILE A 26 -4.71 -12.63 -4.25
C ILE A 26 -5.98 -13.29 -3.70
N THR A 27 -7.13 -13.05 -4.33
CA THR A 27 -8.44 -13.47 -3.79
C THR A 27 -8.94 -14.79 -4.34
N GLY A 28 -8.30 -15.35 -5.38
CA GLY A 28 -8.78 -16.53 -6.11
C GLY A 28 -10.05 -16.28 -6.93
N LYS A 29 -10.41 -15.02 -7.15
CA LYS A 29 -11.59 -14.63 -7.94
C LYS A 29 -11.26 -14.50 -9.43
N ASN A 30 -12.29 -14.24 -10.24
CA ASN A 30 -12.17 -14.04 -11.67
C ASN A 30 -12.98 -12.82 -12.12
N GLU A 31 -12.70 -11.66 -11.52
CA GLU A 31 -13.28 -10.39 -11.92
C GLU A 31 -12.71 -9.90 -13.25
N THR A 32 -13.55 -9.25 -14.05
CA THR A 32 -13.17 -8.56 -15.27
C THR A 32 -13.69 -7.13 -15.24
N LEU A 33 -12.89 -6.20 -15.76
CA LEU A 33 -13.19 -4.78 -15.79
C LEU A 33 -13.05 -4.24 -17.22
N GLN A 34 -13.98 -3.35 -17.60
CA GLN A 34 -13.80 -2.51 -18.78
C GLN A 34 -12.80 -1.38 -18.47
N SER A 35 -12.28 -0.71 -19.50
CA SER A 35 -11.27 0.35 -19.33
C SER A 35 -11.75 1.57 -18.54
N ASP A 36 -13.07 1.80 -18.47
CA ASP A 36 -13.71 2.88 -17.72
C ASP A 36 -14.34 2.43 -16.40
N GLU A 37 -14.11 1.17 -15.99
CA GLU A 37 -14.65 0.58 -14.78
C GLU A 37 -13.56 0.30 -13.73
N VAL A 38 -13.93 0.48 -12.46
CA VAL A 38 -13.10 0.12 -11.30
C VAL A 38 -13.92 -0.62 -10.26
N LEU A 39 -13.25 -1.44 -9.43
CA LEU A 39 -13.83 -1.89 -8.16
C LEU A 39 -13.32 -0.99 -7.04
N SER A 40 -14.14 -0.78 -6.03
CA SER A 40 -13.76 -0.01 -4.85
C SER A 40 -13.67 -0.93 -3.64
N CYS A 41 -12.66 -0.72 -2.79
CA CYS A 41 -12.58 -1.31 -1.46
C CYS A 41 -12.22 -0.21 -0.48
N THR A 42 -13.06 -0.02 0.53
CA THR A 42 -12.89 1.04 1.53
C THR A 42 -12.85 0.40 2.92
N PRO A 43 -11.66 0.01 3.41
CA PRO A 43 -11.52 -0.68 4.69
C PRO A 43 -12.00 0.14 5.89
N ARG A 44 -11.92 1.47 5.77
CA ARG A 44 -12.40 2.44 6.75
C ARG A 44 -13.40 3.39 6.14
N GLY A 45 -14.57 2.88 5.76
CA GLY A 45 -15.60 3.73 5.19
C GLY A 45 -16.87 2.98 4.82
N LYS A 46 -17.81 3.73 4.24
CA LYS A 46 -19.04 3.16 3.68
C LYS A 46 -18.80 2.78 2.23
N ALA A 47 -19.37 1.65 1.82
CA ALA A 47 -19.42 1.26 0.43
C ALA A 47 -19.99 2.42 -0.41
N PHE A 48 -19.24 2.80 -1.43
CA PHE A 48 -19.62 3.87 -2.34
C PHE A 48 -19.95 3.29 -3.72
N SER A 49 -21.08 3.72 -4.27
CA SER A 49 -21.55 3.35 -5.60
C SER A 49 -21.69 4.60 -6.45
N GLY A 50 -21.33 4.51 -7.74
CA GLY A 50 -21.45 5.62 -8.68
C GLY A 50 -20.18 5.80 -9.49
N THR A 51 -19.60 7.00 -9.44
CA THR A 51 -18.43 7.38 -10.22
C THR A 51 -17.38 7.96 -9.30
N VAL A 52 -16.15 7.48 -9.40
CA VAL A 52 -14.97 8.06 -8.77
C VAL A 52 -14.23 8.92 -9.80
N LYS A 53 -13.63 10.02 -9.35
CA LYS A 53 -12.80 10.87 -10.20
C LYS A 53 -11.36 10.90 -9.71
N PHE A 54 -10.43 10.75 -10.63
CA PHE A 54 -9.00 10.93 -10.40
C PHE A 54 -8.50 12.06 -11.30
N GLY A 55 -8.27 13.23 -10.71
CA GLY A 55 -8.09 14.46 -11.49
C GLY A 55 -9.32 14.73 -12.36
N ASP A 56 -9.10 14.86 -13.66
CA ASP A 56 -10.18 15.08 -14.64
C ASP A 56 -10.86 13.79 -15.12
N ASP A 57 -10.22 12.63 -14.93
CA ASP A 57 -10.72 11.35 -15.41
C ASP A 57 -11.78 10.77 -14.46
N ALA A 58 -12.85 10.23 -15.03
CA ALA A 58 -13.98 9.66 -14.31
C ALA A 58 -14.14 8.18 -14.61
N TYR A 59 -14.22 7.35 -13.56
CA TYR A 59 -14.36 5.91 -13.65
C TYR A 59 -15.64 5.46 -12.95
N LYS A 60 -16.35 4.52 -13.56
CA LYS A 60 -17.56 3.94 -12.99
C LYS A 60 -17.19 2.84 -12.00
N ILE A 61 -17.75 2.91 -10.79
CA ILE A 61 -17.58 1.85 -9.81
C ILE A 61 -18.55 0.72 -10.18
N LYS A 62 -18.01 -0.41 -10.63
CA LYS A 62 -18.80 -1.60 -11.00
C LYS A 62 -19.50 -2.17 -9.75
N HIS A 63 -18.75 -2.36 -8.67
CA HIS A 63 -19.27 -2.63 -7.33
C HIS A 63 -18.16 -2.45 -6.27
N THR A 64 -18.55 -2.44 -5.00
CA THR A 64 -17.61 -2.46 -3.86
C THR A 64 -17.30 -3.90 -3.48
N VAL A 65 -16.02 -4.21 -3.25
CA VAL A 65 -15.56 -5.52 -2.79
C VAL A 65 -15.21 -5.48 -1.31
N ASP A 66 -15.28 -6.64 -0.67
CA ASP A 66 -14.84 -6.81 0.72
C ASP A 66 -13.34 -6.56 0.87
N VAL A 67 -12.93 -6.22 2.10
CA VAL A 67 -11.53 -6.10 2.47
C VAL A 67 -10.83 -7.44 2.23
N PHE A 68 -9.68 -7.38 1.56
CA PHE A 68 -8.88 -8.54 1.20
C PHE A 68 -7.44 -8.37 1.71
N PRO A 69 -6.67 -9.47 1.85
CA PRO A 69 -5.29 -9.38 2.27
C PRO A 69 -4.45 -8.55 1.28
N THR A 70 -3.76 -7.52 1.77
CA THR A 70 -2.83 -6.69 0.98
C THR A 70 -1.43 -6.71 1.61
N ILE A 71 -0.41 -6.36 0.83
CA ILE A 71 1.00 -6.30 1.27
C ILE A 71 1.15 -5.41 2.50
N ASP A 72 0.46 -4.27 2.49
CA ASP A 72 0.46 -3.32 3.59
C ASP A 72 -0.90 -3.29 4.27
N SER A 73 -0.89 -3.53 5.59
CA SER A 73 -2.01 -3.10 6.43
C SER A 73 -1.76 -1.64 6.80
N TYR A 74 -2.39 -0.70 6.09
CA TYR A 74 -2.43 0.72 6.51
C TYR A 74 -3.21 0.91 7.83
N SER A 75 -3.50 -0.16 8.57
CA SER A 75 -4.15 -0.13 9.89
C SER A 75 -3.42 0.75 10.90
N ALA A 76 -2.10 0.94 10.75
CA ALA A 76 -1.31 1.82 11.60
C ALA A 76 -1.45 3.31 11.25
N PHE A 77 -1.89 3.65 10.05
CA PHE A 77 -2.07 5.05 9.63
C PHE A 77 -3.34 5.61 10.26
N THR A 78 -3.33 6.89 10.62
CA THR A 78 -4.53 7.61 11.08
C THR A 78 -5.36 8.16 9.91
N SER A 79 -4.77 8.26 8.72
CA SER A 79 -5.44 8.69 7.50
C SER A 79 -6.43 7.64 6.99
N ASN A 80 -7.41 8.11 6.22
CA ASN A 80 -8.22 7.22 5.39
C ASN A 80 -7.35 6.61 4.29
N TYR A 81 -7.71 5.41 3.89
CA TYR A 81 -7.08 4.71 2.77
C TYR A 81 -8.13 3.93 2.00
N SER A 82 -7.98 3.95 0.68
CA SER A 82 -8.89 3.32 -0.27
C SER A 82 -8.11 2.52 -1.31
N TYR A 83 -8.60 1.32 -1.61
CA TYR A 83 -8.09 0.51 -2.71
C TYR A 83 -9.03 0.63 -3.91
N TYR A 84 -8.47 0.89 -5.09
CA TYR A 84 -9.20 0.81 -6.35
C TYR A 84 -8.58 -0.25 -7.24
N ILE A 85 -9.42 -1.20 -7.66
CA ILE A 85 -9.01 -2.26 -8.59
C ILE A 85 -9.27 -1.75 -10.00
N VAL A 86 -8.22 -1.69 -10.82
CA VAL A 86 -8.24 -1.13 -12.18
C VAL A 86 -8.02 -2.24 -13.22
N SER A 87 -8.31 -1.96 -14.49
CA SER A 87 -8.21 -2.97 -15.55
C SER A 87 -6.79 -3.53 -15.72
N ASP A 88 -5.76 -2.68 -15.66
CA ASP A 88 -4.36 -3.05 -15.80
C ASP A 88 -3.41 -1.96 -15.26
N GLU A 89 -2.10 -2.21 -15.32
CA GLU A 89 -1.06 -1.26 -14.91
C GLU A 89 -1.08 0.04 -15.73
N LYS A 90 -1.51 -0.01 -17.00
CA LYS A 90 -1.59 1.20 -17.84
C LYS A 90 -2.70 2.11 -17.35
N ALA A 91 -3.82 1.56 -16.93
CA ALA A 91 -4.90 2.31 -16.29
C ALA A 91 -4.42 2.95 -14.97
N ALA A 92 -3.66 2.22 -14.15
CA ALA A 92 -3.07 2.77 -12.94
C ALA A 92 -2.14 3.98 -13.24
N MET A 93 -1.26 3.85 -14.22
CA MET A 93 -0.37 4.93 -14.65
C MET A 93 -1.13 6.10 -15.26
N SER A 94 -2.21 5.85 -16.02
CA SER A 94 -3.07 6.90 -16.57
C SER A 94 -3.71 7.72 -15.46
N ILE A 95 -4.25 7.05 -14.44
CA ILE A 95 -4.84 7.67 -13.24
C ILE A 95 -3.79 8.51 -12.50
N TYR A 96 -2.58 8.00 -12.32
CA TYR A 96 -1.51 8.77 -11.70
C TYR A 96 -1.21 10.06 -12.46
N ASN A 97 -1.08 9.97 -13.79
CA ASN A 97 -0.83 11.12 -14.65
C ASN A 97 -2.00 12.12 -14.67
N SER A 98 -3.25 11.65 -14.61
CA SER A 98 -4.45 12.51 -14.64
C SER A 98 -4.62 13.35 -13.38
N MET A 99 -4.08 12.91 -12.24
CA MET A 99 -4.08 13.66 -10.99
C MET A 99 -3.20 14.92 -11.04
N GLY A 100 -2.39 15.09 -12.09
CA GLY A 100 -1.69 16.35 -12.37
C GLY A 100 -0.60 16.69 -11.36
N TYR A 101 -0.08 15.68 -10.63
CA TYR A 101 1.06 15.85 -9.75
C TYR A 101 2.26 16.39 -10.55
N LYS A 102 2.72 17.58 -10.19
CA LYS A 102 3.86 18.24 -10.86
C LYS A 102 5.15 17.76 -10.21
N SER A 103 6.02 17.17 -11.03
CA SER A 103 7.33 16.68 -10.59
C SER A 103 8.38 17.78 -10.38
N GLU A 104 8.12 19.03 -10.77
CA GLU A 104 9.09 20.13 -10.70
C GLU A 104 8.45 21.48 -10.32
N GLY A 105 9.20 22.30 -9.57
CA GLY A 105 8.83 23.66 -9.17
C GLY A 105 8.54 23.84 -7.68
N ALA A 106 8.28 25.08 -7.24
CA ALA A 106 7.98 25.40 -5.84
C ALA A 106 6.62 24.85 -5.35
N ASP A 107 5.75 24.45 -6.29
CA ASP A 107 4.45 23.77 -6.06
C ASP A 107 4.54 22.26 -6.35
N ALA A 108 5.75 21.67 -6.39
CA ALA A 108 5.90 20.23 -6.56
C ALA A 108 5.20 19.50 -5.40
N SER A 109 4.07 18.88 -5.71
CA SER A 109 3.44 17.93 -4.80
C SER A 109 4.36 16.71 -4.71
N HIS A 110 4.99 16.51 -3.56
CA HIS A 110 5.85 15.36 -3.24
C HIS A 110 5.07 14.03 -3.13
N THR A 111 4.14 13.77 -4.05
CA THR A 111 3.36 12.54 -4.10
C THR A 111 4.05 11.58 -5.06
N ASP A 112 5.26 11.13 -4.71
CA ASP A 112 5.98 10.16 -5.52
C ASP A 112 5.21 8.84 -5.54
N MET A 113 4.83 8.38 -6.74
CA MET A 113 4.22 7.07 -6.92
C MET A 113 5.20 5.99 -6.48
N SER A 114 4.81 5.25 -5.44
CA SER A 114 5.58 4.10 -4.96
C SER A 114 4.98 2.81 -5.51
N PHE A 115 5.84 1.88 -5.91
CA PHE A 115 5.43 0.54 -6.32
C PHE A 115 5.71 -0.44 -5.18
N ALA A 116 4.70 -1.23 -4.82
CA ALA A 116 4.82 -2.26 -3.79
C ALA A 116 4.78 -3.65 -4.43
N TYR A 117 5.73 -4.51 -4.05
CA TYR A 117 5.77 -5.90 -4.48
C TYR A 117 6.07 -6.80 -3.29
N GLY A 118 5.29 -7.88 -3.14
CA GLY A 118 5.39 -8.83 -2.04
C GLY A 118 5.06 -10.23 -2.50
N PHE A 119 5.71 -11.21 -1.90
CA PHE A 119 5.56 -12.63 -2.23
C PHE A 119 5.78 -13.51 -1.01
N ASP A 120 5.07 -14.64 -0.97
CA ASP A 120 5.29 -15.70 0.01
C ASP A 120 6.33 -16.71 -0.51
N THR A 121 6.99 -17.40 0.42
CA THR A 121 7.98 -18.44 0.11
C THR A 121 7.92 -19.58 1.12
N ASP A 122 8.11 -20.81 0.64
CA ASP A 122 8.23 -22.01 1.48
C ASP A 122 9.63 -22.17 2.11
N ALA A 123 10.52 -21.20 1.89
CA ALA A 123 11.86 -21.22 2.46
C ALA A 123 11.84 -21.16 3.99
N SER A 124 12.83 -21.79 4.63
CA SER A 124 12.99 -21.71 6.09
C SER A 124 13.27 -20.27 6.54
N LYS A 125 12.95 -19.96 7.80
CA LYS A 125 13.07 -18.61 8.38
C LYS A 125 14.44 -17.96 8.18
N ASP A 126 15.52 -18.70 8.37
CA ASP A 126 16.88 -18.17 8.19
C ASP A 126 17.21 -17.88 6.73
N VAL A 127 16.65 -18.68 5.80
CA VAL A 127 16.78 -18.43 4.36
C VAL A 127 15.98 -17.20 3.95
N GLN A 128 14.78 -17.00 4.50
CA GLN A 128 13.98 -15.78 4.26
C GLN A 128 14.71 -14.51 4.70
N LYS A 129 15.38 -14.55 5.87
CA LYS A 129 16.25 -13.45 6.32
C LYS A 129 17.44 -13.22 5.38
N GLY A 130 17.97 -14.29 4.78
CA GLY A 130 18.99 -14.21 3.74
C GLY A 130 18.53 -13.45 2.49
N TYR A 131 17.30 -13.69 2.02
CA TYR A 131 16.74 -12.98 0.86
C TYR A 131 16.72 -11.47 1.05
N MET A 132 16.37 -10.98 2.25
CA MET A 132 16.41 -9.55 2.55
C MET A 132 17.81 -8.95 2.29
N LYS A 133 18.85 -9.65 2.76
CA LYS A 133 20.23 -9.21 2.57
C LYS A 133 20.61 -9.20 1.08
N ASP A 134 20.27 -10.27 0.36
CA ASP A 134 20.59 -10.40 -1.06
C ASP A 134 19.86 -9.34 -1.89
N ILE A 135 18.58 -9.10 -1.63
CA ILE A 135 17.78 -8.06 -2.29
C ILE A 135 18.35 -6.68 -1.95
N SER A 136 18.69 -6.42 -0.68
CA SER A 136 19.31 -5.15 -0.29
C SER A 136 20.61 -4.88 -1.04
N LEU A 137 21.44 -5.92 -1.28
CA LEU A 137 22.68 -5.80 -2.03
C LEU A 137 22.45 -5.49 -3.51
N LEU A 138 21.38 -6.00 -4.13
CA LEU A 138 21.01 -5.66 -5.51
C LEU A 138 20.72 -4.17 -5.68
N PHE A 139 20.24 -3.51 -4.63
CA PHE A 139 19.90 -2.08 -4.64
C PHE A 139 21.03 -1.18 -4.10
N CYS A 140 22.15 -1.72 -3.61
CA CYS A 140 23.26 -0.93 -3.05
C CYS A 140 24.00 -0.07 -4.10
N ASP A 141 24.00 -0.46 -5.37
CA ASP A 141 24.68 0.26 -6.46
C ASP A 141 23.82 1.36 -7.10
N ILE A 142 22.56 1.52 -6.67
CA ILE A 142 21.69 2.59 -7.16
C ILE A 142 22.01 3.87 -6.37
N SER A 143 22.93 4.66 -6.92
CA SER A 143 23.59 5.79 -6.25
C SER A 143 22.76 7.06 -6.10
N GLU A 144 21.43 6.96 -6.00
CA GLU A 144 20.59 8.08 -5.60
C GLU A 144 19.80 7.67 -4.37
N THR A 145 20.09 8.35 -3.27
CA THR A 145 19.32 8.37 -2.03
C THR A 145 17.82 8.18 -2.27
N SER A 146 17.23 7.21 -1.54
CA SER A 146 15.78 7.00 -1.32
C SER A 146 14.96 6.45 -2.50
N ALA A 147 14.48 5.20 -2.40
CA ALA A 147 13.25 4.75 -3.10
C ALA A 147 12.78 3.32 -2.75
N VAL A 148 13.60 2.47 -2.10
CA VAL A 148 13.25 1.05 -1.90
C VAL A 148 13.19 0.72 -0.42
N ASP A 149 11.97 0.56 0.09
CA ASP A 149 11.71 -0.04 1.40
C ASP A 149 11.57 -1.56 1.24
N LEU A 150 12.35 -2.28 2.04
CA LEU A 150 12.30 -3.74 2.09
C LEU A 150 11.75 -4.16 3.45
N ASN A 151 10.88 -5.17 3.47
CA ASN A 151 10.33 -5.73 4.69
C ASN A 151 10.35 -7.25 4.64
N CYS A 152 10.64 -7.87 5.79
CA CYS A 152 10.62 -9.31 5.97
C CYS A 152 9.99 -9.64 7.32
N ALA A 153 8.93 -10.45 7.30
CA ALA A 153 8.18 -10.80 8.50
C ALA A 153 9.07 -11.42 9.60
N GLU A 154 10.02 -12.29 9.24
CA GLU A 154 10.91 -12.94 10.22
C GLU A 154 11.90 -11.94 10.85
N ILE A 155 12.40 -10.95 10.10
CA ILE A 155 13.25 -9.88 10.65
C ILE A 155 12.45 -9.00 11.62
N SER A 156 11.22 -8.63 11.25
CA SER A 156 10.34 -7.87 12.12
C SER A 156 10.03 -8.64 13.42
N ARG A 157 9.84 -9.97 13.34
CA ARG A 157 9.63 -10.82 14.52
C ARG A 157 10.84 -10.86 15.44
N ASP A 158 12.05 -11.07 14.90
CA ASP A 158 13.30 -11.08 15.69
C ASP A 158 13.51 -9.72 16.41
N SER A 159 13.22 -8.62 15.71
CA SER A 159 13.31 -7.27 16.27
C SER A 159 12.31 -7.04 17.40
N MET A 160 11.06 -7.46 17.21
CA MET A 160 10.00 -7.34 18.22
C MET A 160 10.30 -8.18 19.47
N MET A 161 10.81 -9.40 19.30
CA MET A 161 11.20 -10.26 20.43
C MET A 161 12.37 -9.67 21.22
N SER A 162 13.33 -9.06 20.54
CA SER A 162 14.46 -8.36 21.18
C SER A 162 13.99 -7.17 22.02
N LEU A 163 13.05 -6.37 21.48
CA LEU A 163 12.45 -5.25 22.22
C LEU A 163 11.69 -5.72 23.46
N TYR A 164 10.86 -6.76 23.32
CA TYR A 164 10.13 -7.32 24.46
C TYR A 164 11.06 -7.88 25.53
N GLY A 165 12.14 -8.54 25.15
CA GLY A 165 13.17 -9.00 26.09
C GLY A 165 13.81 -7.85 26.87
N GLY A 166 14.15 -6.76 26.16
CA GLY A 166 14.71 -5.55 26.79
C GLY A 166 13.75 -4.89 27.77
N LEU A 167 12.49 -4.68 27.36
CA LEU A 167 11.46 -4.09 28.23
C LEU A 167 11.13 -4.97 29.43
N PHE A 168 11.10 -6.30 29.24
CA PHE A 168 10.90 -7.25 30.33
C PHE A 168 12.01 -7.19 31.37
N PHE A 169 13.28 -7.11 30.93
CA PHE A 169 14.43 -6.95 31.82
C PHE A 169 14.36 -5.65 32.61
N ILE A 170 14.03 -4.54 31.95
CA ILE A 170 13.82 -3.24 32.60
C ILE A 170 12.69 -3.36 33.64
N GLY A 171 11.56 -3.98 33.28
CA GLY A 171 10.41 -4.18 34.17
C GLY A 171 10.75 -4.98 35.43
N ILE A 172 11.50 -6.07 35.30
CA ILE A 172 11.97 -6.85 36.47
C ILE A 172 12.91 -6.01 37.33
N THR A 173 13.87 -5.33 36.72
CA THR A 173 14.89 -4.57 37.45
C THR A 173 14.27 -3.42 38.23
N LEU A 174 13.32 -2.70 37.63
CA LEU A 174 12.57 -1.64 38.32
C LEU A 174 11.58 -2.21 39.36
N GLY A 175 10.99 -3.38 39.12
CA GLY A 175 10.04 -3.99 40.05
C GLY A 175 10.69 -4.61 41.31
N LEU A 176 12.00 -4.88 41.26
CA LEU A 176 12.78 -5.38 42.39
C LEU A 176 13.42 -4.25 43.23
N LEU A 177 13.31 -3.01 42.79
CA LEU A 177 13.92 -1.82 43.40
C LEU A 177 12.88 -1.05 44.23
#